data_AF-A0A936W8U7-F1
#
_entry.id   AF-A0A936W8U7-F1
#
_cell.length_a   1.000
_cell.length_b   1.000
_cell.length_c   1.000
_cell.angle_alpha   90.00
_cell.angle_beta   90.00
_cell.angle_gamma   90.00
#
_symmetry.space_group_name_H-M   'P 1'
#
loop_
_entity.id
_entity.type
_entity.pdbx_description
1 polymer ?
#
loop_
_entity_poly.entity_id
_entity_poly.type
_entity_poly.pdbx_seq_one_letter_code
_entity_poly.pdbx_strand_id
1 'polypeptide(L)'
;MAQGRTVLTVDTIRAVQPWHPHAVYTFPHLRVPERPQVAERIHRHLCIDLLEADPDTAGDRLFGRVWGDTATARLPSLYDLTWEVHQPLQEVVDFEISAEGCGAYCEGFTRHYVYDLRDGHYLDFDSLLTPAGLSALNDTLDKRWRTTLGNYMDSLGVRLSSPDLTPEDTELVVLTYALYRDCMEEREGRAPYVDDIQPLTSAMRFFISRCAAHVNQNLDELDPLSFELPYGWLAAYLRPELRSLFR
;
A
#
# COMPACT_ATOMS: atom_id res chain seq x y z
N MET A 1 23.13 -25.94 -3.40
CA MET A 1 22.29 -26.44 -2.29
C MET A 1 21.08 -25.53 -2.24
N ALA A 2 19.87 -26.06 -2.46
CA ALA A 2 18.66 -25.27 -2.29
C ALA A 2 18.56 -24.92 -0.80
N GLN A 3 18.84 -23.66 -0.43
CA GLN A 3 18.54 -23.16 0.90
C GLN A 3 17.02 -23.26 1.05
N GLY A 4 16.53 -23.97 2.05
CA GLY A 4 15.10 -24.09 2.31
C GLY A 4 14.47 -22.73 2.59
N ARG A 5 13.19 -22.56 2.23
CA ARG A 5 12.41 -21.34 2.50
C ARG A 5 12.52 -20.96 3.97
N THR A 6 12.77 -19.67 4.27
CA THR A 6 12.86 -19.17 5.65
C THR A 6 11.61 -19.54 6.41
N VAL A 7 11.77 -20.26 7.51
CA VAL A 7 10.66 -20.64 8.37
C VAL A 7 10.24 -19.44 9.20
N LEU A 8 8.96 -19.13 9.15
CA LEU A 8 8.35 -18.04 9.89
C LEU A 8 7.04 -18.49 10.55
N THR A 9 6.75 -17.90 11.69
CA THR A 9 5.47 -18.02 12.38
C THR A 9 4.95 -16.64 12.70
N VAL A 10 3.64 -16.44 12.68
CA VAL A 10 3.03 -15.16 13.02
C VAL A 10 2.13 -15.39 14.22
N ASP A 11 2.49 -14.75 15.33
CA ASP A 11 1.62 -14.67 16.49
C ASP A 11 0.70 -13.46 16.38
N THR A 12 -0.41 -13.50 17.10
CA THR A 12 -1.36 -12.38 17.16
C THR A 12 -1.20 -11.65 18.49
N ILE A 13 -0.79 -10.38 18.41
CA ILE A 13 -0.98 -9.45 19.52
C ILE A 13 -2.45 -9.05 19.50
N ARG A 14 -3.11 -9.13 20.67
CA ARG A 14 -4.52 -8.75 20.81
C ARG A 14 -4.63 -7.77 21.96
N ALA A 15 -5.32 -6.66 21.74
CA ALA A 15 -5.71 -5.78 22.82
C ALA A 15 -7.16 -5.31 22.64
N VAL A 16 -7.76 -4.93 23.77
CA VAL A 16 -9.17 -4.51 23.86
C VAL A 16 -9.16 -3.07 24.30
N GLN A 17 -9.87 -2.22 23.58
CA GLN A 17 -10.02 -0.81 23.93
C GLN A 17 -10.61 -0.69 25.35
N PRO A 18 -10.02 0.13 26.23
CA PRO A 18 -10.41 0.13 27.64
C PRO A 18 -11.74 0.82 27.91
N TRP A 19 -12.32 1.52 26.94
CA TRP A 19 -13.64 2.14 27.01
C TRP A 19 -14.61 1.54 25.97
N HIS A 20 -15.91 1.71 26.20
CA HIS A 20 -16.97 1.26 25.29
C HIS A 20 -16.79 1.91 23.90
N PRO A 21 -16.96 1.18 22.77
CA PRO A 21 -17.54 -0.16 22.64
C PRO A 21 -16.61 -1.35 22.89
N HIS A 22 -15.40 -1.14 23.42
CA HIS A 22 -14.40 -2.18 23.64
C HIS A 22 -13.96 -2.86 22.35
N ALA A 23 -13.66 -2.05 21.33
CA ALA A 23 -13.13 -2.55 20.06
C ALA A 23 -11.90 -3.43 20.30
N VAL A 24 -11.82 -4.54 19.57
CA VAL A 24 -10.71 -5.49 19.66
C VAL A 24 -9.89 -5.33 18.41
N TYR A 25 -8.61 -5.08 18.58
CA TYR A 25 -7.68 -5.02 17.46
C TYR A 25 -6.68 -6.15 17.66
N THR A 26 -6.26 -6.66 16.52
CA THR A 26 -5.20 -7.64 16.42
C THR A 26 -4.05 -7.03 15.65
N PHE A 27 -2.84 -7.51 15.91
CA PHE A 27 -1.65 -7.06 15.18
C PHE A 27 -0.69 -8.22 14.98
N PRO A 28 -0.01 -8.31 13.82
CA PRO A 28 0.90 -9.40 13.57
C PRO A 28 2.19 -9.21 14.36
N HIS A 29 2.67 -10.32 14.92
CA HIS A 29 4.00 -10.40 15.50
C HIS A 29 4.75 -11.57 14.87
N LEU A 30 5.59 -11.23 13.91
CA LEU A 30 6.42 -12.20 13.20
C LEU A 30 7.46 -12.79 14.15
N ARG A 31 7.70 -14.09 14.03
CA ARG A 31 8.89 -14.75 14.55
C ARG A 31 9.65 -15.38 13.40
N VAL A 32 10.96 -15.18 13.44
CA VAL A 32 11.92 -15.87 12.59
C VAL A 32 12.84 -16.63 13.55
N PRO A 33 12.56 -17.91 13.88
CA PRO A 33 13.26 -18.63 14.96
C PRO A 33 14.78 -18.63 14.82
N GLU A 34 15.28 -18.70 13.59
CA GLU A 34 16.71 -18.69 13.28
C GLU A 34 17.34 -17.28 13.37
N ARG A 35 16.52 -16.23 13.36
CA ARG A 35 16.91 -14.81 13.30
C ARG A 35 15.98 -13.91 14.12
N PRO A 36 15.87 -14.11 15.46
CA PRO A 36 14.94 -13.35 16.30
C PRO A 36 15.14 -11.83 16.22
N GLN A 37 16.38 -11.37 16.10
CA GLN A 37 16.71 -9.95 15.95
C GLN A 37 16.13 -9.30 14.67
N VAL A 38 15.97 -10.09 13.59
CA VAL A 38 15.32 -9.61 12.36
C VAL A 38 13.83 -9.41 12.62
N ALA A 39 13.18 -10.37 13.28
CA ALA A 39 11.78 -10.26 13.67
C ALA A 39 11.52 -9.05 14.58
N GLU A 40 12.38 -8.82 15.57
CA GLU A 40 12.30 -7.66 16.48
C GLU A 40 12.40 -6.33 15.71
N ARG A 41 13.34 -6.24 14.76
CA ARG A 41 13.50 -5.04 13.91
C ARG A 41 12.26 -4.77 13.06
N ILE A 42 11.70 -5.80 12.42
CA ILE A 42 10.48 -5.71 11.62
C ILE A 42 9.31 -5.27 12.50
N HIS A 43 9.12 -5.92 13.65
CA HIS A 43 8.04 -5.60 14.57
C HIS A 43 8.12 -4.16 15.07
N ARG A 44 9.32 -3.71 15.46
CA ARG A 44 9.57 -2.34 15.90
C ARG A 44 9.25 -1.33 14.80
N HIS A 45 9.69 -1.55 13.57
CA HIS A 45 9.37 -0.67 12.44
C HIS A 45 7.86 -0.62 12.19
N LEU A 46 7.20 -1.78 12.10
CA LEU A 46 5.77 -1.88 11.81
C LEU A 46 4.91 -1.21 12.90
N CYS A 47 5.27 -1.35 14.18
CA CYS A 47 4.58 -0.67 15.28
C CYS A 47 4.81 0.85 15.27
N ILE A 48 6.04 1.30 14.99
CA ILE A 48 6.32 2.74 14.95
C ILE A 48 5.59 3.40 13.80
N ASP A 49 5.62 2.82 12.60
CA ASP A 49 5.02 3.42 11.42
C ASP A 49 3.48 3.40 11.47
N LEU A 50 2.88 2.25 11.81
CA LEU A 50 1.41 2.12 11.77
C LEU A 50 0.73 2.50 13.09
N LEU A 51 1.30 2.11 14.24
CA LEU A 51 0.67 2.30 15.55
C LEU A 51 1.15 3.55 16.27
N GLU A 52 2.12 4.29 15.70
CA GLU A 52 2.79 5.44 16.31
C GLU A 52 3.35 5.13 17.70
N ALA A 53 3.80 3.88 17.91
CA ALA A 53 4.22 3.38 19.20
C ALA A 53 5.51 2.57 19.09
N ASP A 54 6.46 2.88 19.98
CA ASP A 54 7.66 2.07 20.15
C ASP A 54 7.33 0.88 21.08
N PRO A 55 7.35 -0.37 20.58
CA PRO A 55 6.96 -1.54 21.38
C PRO A 55 7.87 -1.79 22.58
N ASP A 56 9.11 -1.28 22.57
CA ASP A 56 10.05 -1.46 23.68
C ASP A 56 9.74 -0.53 24.87
N THR A 57 8.94 0.52 24.65
CA THR A 57 8.60 1.52 25.68
C THR A 57 7.09 1.65 25.93
N ALA A 58 6.25 1.16 25.03
CA ALA A 58 4.79 1.31 25.11
C ALA A 58 4.15 0.49 26.23
N GLY A 59 4.77 -0.63 26.66
CA GLY A 59 4.14 -1.59 27.58
C GLY A 59 2.76 -2.01 27.08
N ASP A 60 1.75 -1.95 27.96
CA ASP A 60 0.36 -2.32 27.61
C ASP A 60 -0.36 -1.29 26.72
N ARG A 61 0.32 -0.21 26.30
CA ARG A 61 -0.25 0.91 25.53
C ARG A 61 0.16 0.92 24.06
N LEU A 62 0.52 -0.24 23.51
CA LEU A 62 0.96 -0.37 22.11
C LEU A 62 0.02 0.30 21.10
N PHE A 63 -1.29 0.26 21.37
CA PHE A 63 -2.29 0.86 20.49
C PHE A 63 -2.92 2.15 21.02
N GLY A 64 -2.38 2.70 22.12
CA GLY A 64 -2.96 3.87 22.78
C GLY A 64 -3.00 5.12 21.90
N ARG A 65 -2.18 5.18 20.85
CA ARG A 65 -2.19 6.29 19.89
C ARG A 65 -3.28 6.15 18.83
N VAL A 66 -3.68 4.94 18.46
CA VAL A 66 -4.53 4.72 17.27
C VAL A 66 -6.03 4.55 17.54
N TRP A 67 -6.46 4.07 18.71
CA TRP A 67 -7.90 3.77 18.97
C TRP A 67 -8.72 4.94 19.52
N GLY A 68 -8.19 6.17 19.49
CA GLY A 68 -8.91 7.36 19.94
C GLY A 68 -8.96 7.47 21.46
N ASP A 69 -9.87 8.28 21.99
CA ASP A 69 -10.21 8.39 23.41
C ASP A 69 -11.56 9.09 23.58
N THR A 70 -12.55 8.36 24.08
CA THR A 70 -13.91 8.90 24.29
C THR A 70 -13.98 9.96 25.39
N ALA A 71 -13.09 9.92 26.39
CA ALA A 71 -13.06 10.91 27.45
C ALA A 71 -12.58 12.28 26.96
N THR A 72 -11.70 12.30 25.95
CA THR A 72 -11.19 13.52 25.32
C THR A 72 -11.85 13.85 23.98
N ALA A 73 -12.88 13.07 23.58
CA ALA A 73 -13.52 13.15 22.26
C ALA A 73 -12.53 13.04 21.09
N ARG A 74 -11.40 12.35 21.30
CA ARG A 74 -10.40 12.11 20.26
C ARG A 74 -10.86 10.95 19.40
N LEU A 75 -11.02 11.19 18.10
CA LEU A 75 -11.31 10.13 17.14
C LEU A 75 -10.15 9.13 17.09
N PRO A 76 -10.44 7.83 16.86
CA PRO A 76 -9.39 6.91 16.47
C PRO A 76 -8.70 7.40 15.22
N SER A 77 -7.38 7.23 15.12
CA SER A 77 -6.66 7.45 13.86
C SER A 77 -6.70 6.23 12.96
N LEU A 78 -6.93 5.03 13.51
CA LEU A 78 -7.31 3.82 12.78
C LEU A 78 -8.61 3.31 13.37
N TYR A 79 -9.70 3.24 12.62
CA TYR A 79 -11.03 2.84 13.13
C TYR A 79 -11.23 1.31 13.13
N ASP A 80 -10.79 0.65 12.07
CA ASP A 80 -10.62 -0.80 11.97
C ASP A 80 -9.16 -1.14 11.64
N LEU A 81 -8.78 -2.40 11.86
CA LEU A 81 -7.44 -2.89 11.55
C LEU A 81 -7.50 -4.40 11.30
N THR A 82 -7.27 -4.79 10.06
CA THR A 82 -7.10 -6.18 9.63
C THR A 82 -5.75 -6.33 8.95
N TRP A 83 -5.25 -7.56 8.93
CA TRP A 83 -3.95 -7.84 8.37
C TRP A 83 -3.84 -9.28 7.89
N GLU A 84 -3.02 -9.45 6.87
CA GLU A 84 -2.52 -10.74 6.38
C GLU A 84 -1.00 -10.69 6.28
N VAL A 85 -0.36 -11.86 6.36
CA VAL A 85 1.09 -11.98 6.20
C VAL A 85 1.38 -12.97 5.09
N HIS A 86 2.11 -12.48 4.08
CA HIS A 86 2.54 -13.25 2.93
C HIS A 86 4.06 -13.39 2.95
N GLN A 87 4.53 -14.51 2.41
CA GLN A 87 5.96 -14.72 2.12
C GLN A 87 6.06 -15.12 0.66
N PRO A 88 5.97 -14.18 -0.28
CA PRO A 88 5.95 -14.48 -1.71
C PRO A 88 7.28 -15.11 -2.17
N LEU A 89 8.38 -14.78 -1.49
CA LEU A 89 9.73 -15.25 -1.80
C LEU A 89 10.46 -15.68 -0.52
N GLN A 90 11.54 -16.45 -0.67
CA GLN A 90 12.24 -17.07 0.45
C GLN A 90 12.71 -16.09 1.53
N GLU A 91 13.25 -14.94 1.12
CA GLU A 91 13.78 -13.91 2.01
C GLU A 91 12.93 -12.62 1.98
N VAL A 92 11.66 -12.70 1.57
CA VAL A 92 10.76 -11.55 1.53
C VAL A 92 9.48 -11.87 2.28
N VAL A 93 9.14 -11.03 3.25
CA VAL A 93 7.83 -11.04 3.93
C VAL A 93 7.09 -9.75 3.59
N ASP A 94 5.78 -9.87 3.45
CA ASP A 94 4.85 -8.79 3.14
C ASP A 94 3.71 -8.84 4.17
N PHE A 95 3.49 -7.73 4.86
CA PHE A 95 2.32 -7.55 5.71
C PHE A 95 1.32 -6.67 4.96
N GLU A 96 0.24 -7.28 4.49
CA GLU A 96 -0.89 -6.55 3.93
C GLU A 96 -1.73 -6.06 5.10
N ILE A 97 -1.81 -4.74 5.28
CA ILE A 97 -2.59 -4.10 6.33
C ILE A 97 -3.75 -3.36 5.69
N SER A 98 -4.98 -3.64 6.14
CA SER A 98 -6.15 -2.86 5.76
C SER A 98 -6.76 -2.18 6.98
N ALA A 99 -7.02 -0.89 6.87
CA ALA A 99 -7.57 -0.08 7.95
C ALA A 99 -8.26 1.17 7.40
N GLU A 100 -9.11 1.79 8.20
CA GLU A 100 -9.69 3.10 7.95
C GLU A 100 -8.93 4.16 8.75
N GLY A 101 -8.18 4.99 8.04
CA GLY A 101 -7.42 6.10 8.59
C GLY A 101 -8.31 7.33 8.79
N CYS A 102 -8.37 7.86 10.01
CA CYS A 102 -9.28 8.94 10.38
C CYS A 102 -8.53 10.21 10.82
N GLY A 103 -8.82 11.32 10.14
CA GLY A 103 -8.34 12.66 10.47
C GLY A 103 -9.48 13.69 10.37
N ALA A 104 -9.39 14.61 9.41
CA ALA A 104 -10.54 15.47 9.07
C ALA A 104 -11.70 14.65 8.46
N TYR A 105 -11.35 13.57 7.77
CA TYR A 105 -12.25 12.57 7.23
C TYR A 105 -11.65 11.18 7.47
N CYS A 106 -12.48 10.14 7.36
CA CYS A 106 -12.04 8.75 7.44
C CYS A 106 -11.97 8.15 6.04
N GLU A 107 -10.89 7.43 5.73
CA GLU A 107 -10.69 6.76 4.45
C GLU A 107 -10.06 5.39 4.65
N GLY A 108 -10.67 4.38 4.03
CA GLY A 108 -10.11 3.04 3.96
C GLY A 108 -8.84 3.01 3.12
N PHE A 109 -7.82 2.31 3.59
CA PHE A 109 -6.60 2.05 2.86
C PHE A 109 -6.18 0.59 3.03
N THR A 110 -5.44 0.10 2.04
CA THR A 110 -4.63 -1.11 2.14
C THR A 110 -3.19 -0.71 1.88
N ARG A 111 -2.25 -1.21 2.68
CA ARG A 111 -0.82 -0.94 2.53
C ARG A 111 0.00 -2.19 2.76
N HIS A 112 1.03 -2.36 1.93
CA HIS A 112 1.96 -3.48 2.02
C HIS A 112 3.25 -3.04 2.73
N TYR A 113 3.59 -3.74 3.81
CA TYR A 113 4.88 -3.56 4.48
C TYR A 113 5.82 -4.70 4.11
N VAL A 114 6.72 -4.41 3.19
CA VAL A 114 7.63 -5.39 2.62
C VAL A 114 8.97 -5.35 3.32
N TYR A 115 9.50 -6.51 3.73
CA TYR A 115 10.79 -6.59 4.42
C TYR A 115 11.71 -7.67 3.83
N ASP A 116 13.01 -7.34 3.83
CA ASP A 116 14.09 -8.30 3.62
C ASP A 116 14.31 -9.13 4.91
N LEU A 117 14.09 -10.44 4.85
CA LEU A 117 14.27 -11.33 6.00
C LEU A 117 15.74 -11.59 6.37
N ARG A 118 16.71 -11.18 5.54
CA ARG A 118 18.15 -11.31 5.83
C ARG A 118 18.57 -10.38 6.97
N ASP A 119 18.00 -9.19 7.03
CA ASP A 119 18.42 -8.14 7.96
C ASP A 119 17.26 -7.33 8.59
N GLY A 120 16.02 -7.55 8.16
CA GLY A 120 14.83 -6.83 8.63
C GLY A 120 14.69 -5.43 8.07
N HIS A 121 15.32 -5.14 6.93
CA HIS A 121 15.18 -3.86 6.25
C HIS A 121 13.80 -3.73 5.59
N TYR A 122 13.13 -2.60 5.82
CA TYR A 122 11.91 -2.21 5.11
C TYR A 122 12.26 -1.86 3.67
N LEU A 123 11.53 -2.45 2.73
CA LEU A 123 11.68 -2.22 1.30
C LEU A 123 10.55 -1.29 0.86
N ASP A 124 10.89 -0.07 0.48
CA ASP A 124 9.99 0.91 -0.14
C ASP A 124 10.40 1.13 -1.59
N PHE A 125 9.56 1.84 -2.34
CA PHE A 125 9.80 2.13 -3.75
C PHE A 125 11.18 2.78 -4.02
N ASP A 126 11.59 3.71 -3.16
CA ASP A 126 12.83 4.48 -3.31
C ASP A 126 14.10 3.68 -2.97
N SER A 127 13.97 2.63 -2.14
CA SER A 127 15.07 1.77 -1.75
C SER A 127 15.34 0.64 -2.75
N LEU A 128 14.37 0.26 -3.59
CA LEU A 128 14.50 -0.89 -4.48
C LEU A 128 15.51 -0.70 -5.63
N LEU A 129 15.58 0.50 -6.20
CA LEU A 129 16.13 0.72 -7.54
C LEU A 129 17.41 1.54 -7.53
N THR A 130 18.24 1.30 -8.54
CA THR A 130 19.30 2.24 -8.92
C THR A 130 18.68 3.50 -9.54
N PRO A 131 19.38 4.66 -9.59
CA PRO A 131 18.83 5.87 -10.21
C PRO A 131 18.39 5.67 -11.68
N ALA A 132 19.18 4.92 -12.46
CA ALA A 132 18.81 4.56 -13.83
C ALA A 132 17.59 3.62 -13.87
N GLY A 133 17.50 2.71 -12.91
CA GLY A 133 16.36 1.82 -12.73
C GLY A 133 15.07 2.55 -12.39
N LEU A 134 15.15 3.53 -11.49
CA LEU A 134 14.02 4.37 -11.11
C LEU A 134 13.50 5.16 -12.31
N SER A 135 14.38 5.74 -13.13
CA SER A 135 13.99 6.40 -14.38
C SER A 135 13.27 5.46 -15.34
N ALA A 136 13.85 4.29 -15.62
CA ALA A 136 13.27 3.32 -16.55
C ALA A 136 11.91 2.77 -16.06
N LEU A 137 11.79 2.58 -14.74
CA LEU A 137 10.54 2.16 -14.12
C LEU A 137 9.48 3.26 -14.22
N ASN A 138 9.82 4.50 -13.88
CA ASN A 138 8.91 5.64 -13.97
C ASN A 138 8.37 5.82 -15.39
N ASP A 139 9.24 5.74 -16.40
CA ASP A 139 8.80 5.82 -17.81
C ASP A 139 7.85 4.67 -18.18
N THR A 140 8.12 3.47 -17.66
CA THR A 140 7.29 2.28 -17.91
C THR A 140 5.92 2.41 -17.26
N LEU A 141 5.88 2.84 -16.00
CA LEU A 141 4.65 3.01 -15.23
C LEU A 141 3.83 4.19 -15.76
N ASP A 142 4.44 5.33 -16.07
CA ASP A 142 3.74 6.50 -16.66
C ASP A 142 3.08 6.12 -17.98
N LYS A 143 3.80 5.44 -18.88
CA LYS A 143 3.24 5.01 -20.16
C LYS A 143 2.04 4.08 -19.98
N ARG A 144 2.13 3.12 -19.06
CA ARG A 144 1.02 2.19 -18.76
C ARG A 144 -0.17 2.94 -18.16
N TRP A 145 0.08 3.80 -17.17
CA TRP A 145 -0.92 4.60 -16.51
C TRP A 145 -1.67 5.52 -17.49
N ARG A 146 -0.95 6.30 -18.30
CA ARG A 146 -1.55 7.17 -19.34
C ARG A 146 -2.37 6.38 -20.36
N THR A 147 -1.87 5.22 -20.78
CA THR A 147 -2.60 4.36 -21.73
C THR A 147 -3.91 3.85 -21.11
N THR A 148 -3.87 3.33 -19.89
CA THR A 148 -5.06 2.85 -19.18
C THR A 148 -6.07 3.98 -18.97
N LEU A 149 -5.60 5.13 -18.49
CA LEU A 149 -6.45 6.29 -18.22
C LEU A 149 -7.06 6.84 -19.51
N GLY A 150 -6.27 6.98 -20.57
CA GLY A 150 -6.75 7.44 -21.88
C GLY A 150 -7.81 6.50 -22.46
N ASN A 151 -7.58 5.18 -22.42
CA ASN A 151 -8.57 4.20 -22.89
C ASN A 151 -9.88 4.29 -22.10
N TYR A 152 -9.80 4.50 -20.79
CA TYR A 152 -10.98 4.66 -19.95
C TYR A 152 -11.71 5.98 -20.27
N MET A 153 -10.99 7.08 -20.44
CA MET A 153 -11.57 8.36 -20.89
C MET A 153 -12.24 8.26 -22.27
N ASP A 154 -11.66 7.52 -23.21
CA ASP A 154 -12.28 7.23 -24.50
C ASP A 154 -13.60 6.47 -24.32
N SER A 155 -13.64 5.52 -23.38
CA SER A 155 -14.87 4.79 -23.05
C SER A 155 -15.96 5.70 -22.45
N LEU A 156 -15.58 6.71 -21.65
CA LEU A 156 -16.51 7.74 -21.16
C LEU A 156 -17.04 8.60 -22.32
N GLY A 157 -16.18 8.97 -23.27
CA GLY A 157 -16.59 9.69 -24.49
C GLY A 157 -17.62 8.92 -25.32
N VAL A 158 -17.46 7.60 -25.43
CA VAL A 158 -18.46 6.71 -26.04
C VAL A 158 -19.76 6.68 -25.22
N ARG A 159 -19.69 6.57 -23.89
CA ARG A 159 -20.87 6.62 -23.00
C ARG A 159 -21.66 7.91 -23.18
N LEU A 160 -20.99 9.06 -23.27
CA LEU A 160 -21.62 10.38 -23.50
C LEU A 160 -22.38 10.48 -24.83
N SER A 161 -22.06 9.62 -25.79
CA SER A 161 -22.74 9.58 -27.09
C SER A 161 -23.96 8.66 -27.10
N SER A 162 -24.26 8.00 -25.97
CA SER A 162 -25.38 7.05 -25.86
C SER A 162 -26.74 7.77 -25.85
N PRO A 163 -27.72 7.34 -26.65
CA PRO A 163 -29.07 7.91 -26.64
C PRO A 163 -29.87 7.57 -25.37
N ASP A 164 -29.41 6.58 -24.59
CA ASP A 164 -30.10 6.08 -23.39
C ASP A 164 -29.61 6.75 -22.10
N LEU A 165 -28.69 7.72 -22.18
CA LEU A 165 -28.11 8.39 -21.01
C LEU A 165 -29.11 9.36 -20.40
N THR A 166 -29.38 9.22 -19.09
CA THR A 166 -30.21 10.20 -18.38
C THR A 166 -29.43 11.51 -18.16
N PRO A 167 -30.10 12.65 -17.88
CA PRO A 167 -29.41 13.89 -17.56
C PRO A 167 -28.47 13.78 -16.34
N GLU A 168 -28.88 13.02 -15.31
CA GLU A 168 -28.09 12.79 -14.10
C GLU A 168 -26.84 11.95 -14.40
N ASP A 169 -27.01 10.85 -15.15
CA ASP A 169 -25.87 10.04 -15.61
C ASP A 169 -24.92 10.83 -16.51
N THR A 170 -25.47 11.73 -17.32
CA THR A 170 -24.67 12.62 -18.18
C THR A 170 -23.76 13.53 -17.35
N GLU A 171 -24.30 14.16 -16.30
CA GLU A 171 -23.52 15.01 -15.41
C GLU A 171 -22.42 14.22 -14.70
N LEU A 172 -22.75 13.04 -14.18
CA LEU A 172 -21.77 12.15 -13.55
C LEU A 172 -20.63 11.81 -14.51
N VAL A 173 -20.94 11.37 -15.73
CA VAL A 173 -19.92 10.99 -16.73
C VAL A 173 -19.05 12.19 -17.13
N VAL A 174 -19.62 13.39 -17.26
CA VAL A 174 -18.86 14.62 -17.55
C VAL A 174 -17.90 14.95 -16.41
N LEU A 175 -18.35 14.86 -15.16
CA LEU A 175 -17.51 15.11 -13.98
C LEU A 175 -16.38 14.08 -13.84
N THR A 176 -16.69 12.79 -14.04
CA THR A 176 -15.70 11.72 -14.03
C THR A 176 -14.68 11.89 -15.16
N TYR A 177 -15.11 12.28 -16.37
CA TYR A 177 -14.19 12.58 -17.47
C TYR A 177 -13.25 13.76 -17.12
N ALA A 178 -13.81 14.84 -16.56
CA ALA A 178 -13.03 16.00 -16.16
C ALA A 178 -11.99 15.65 -15.08
N LEU A 179 -12.36 14.86 -14.07
CA LEU A 179 -11.46 14.37 -13.02
C LEU A 179 -10.20 13.73 -13.63
N TYR A 180 -10.38 12.78 -14.56
CA TYR A 180 -9.27 12.05 -15.13
C TYR A 180 -8.45 12.87 -16.12
N ARG A 181 -9.10 13.76 -16.90
CA ARG A 181 -8.40 14.71 -17.77
C ARG A 181 -7.48 15.61 -16.94
N ASP A 182 -8.04 16.24 -15.91
CA ASP A 182 -7.31 17.20 -15.08
C ASP A 182 -6.14 16.50 -14.36
N CYS A 183 -6.37 15.27 -13.86
CA CYS A 183 -5.31 14.43 -13.30
C CYS A 183 -4.18 14.13 -14.31
N MET A 184 -4.51 13.85 -15.57
CA MET A 184 -3.52 13.59 -16.63
C MET A 184 -2.68 14.83 -16.97
N GLU A 185 -3.32 16.01 -16.99
CA GLU A 185 -2.68 17.31 -17.21
C GLU A 185 -1.77 17.69 -16.01
N GLU A 186 -2.27 17.56 -14.78
CA GLU A 186 -1.50 17.88 -13.57
C GLU A 186 -0.26 17.02 -13.39
N ARG A 187 -0.32 15.77 -13.85
CA ARG A 187 0.79 14.80 -13.80
C ARG A 187 1.68 14.84 -15.05
N GLU A 188 1.43 15.74 -16.00
CA GLU A 188 2.28 15.87 -17.19
C GLU A 188 3.72 16.23 -16.82
N GLY A 189 4.68 15.47 -17.36
CA GLY A 189 6.12 15.66 -17.10
C GLY A 189 6.58 15.35 -15.68
N ARG A 190 5.72 14.76 -14.83
CA ARG A 190 6.07 14.34 -13.46
C ARG A 190 6.28 12.82 -13.41
N ALA A 191 7.11 12.38 -12.46
CA ALA A 191 7.22 10.96 -12.18
C ALA A 191 5.87 10.41 -11.66
N PRO A 192 5.50 9.16 -11.99
CA PRO A 192 4.34 8.52 -11.40
C PRO A 192 4.44 8.53 -9.87
N TYR A 193 3.33 8.85 -9.21
CA TYR A 193 3.27 8.76 -7.75
C TYR A 193 2.89 7.33 -7.37
N VAL A 194 3.93 6.52 -7.14
CA VAL A 194 3.82 5.15 -6.62
C VAL A 194 3.62 5.21 -5.12
N ASP A 195 2.45 4.77 -4.66
CA ASP A 195 2.07 4.83 -3.24
C ASP A 195 2.33 3.51 -2.49
N ASP A 196 2.36 2.39 -3.22
CA ASP A 196 2.59 1.08 -2.62
C ASP A 196 3.28 0.08 -3.57
N ILE A 197 3.86 -0.97 -2.98
CA ILE A 197 4.48 -2.07 -3.70
C ILE A 197 4.08 -3.42 -3.08
N GLN A 198 3.78 -4.40 -3.92
CA GLN A 198 3.45 -5.75 -3.47
C GLN A 198 4.29 -6.79 -4.23
N PRO A 199 5.22 -7.48 -3.55
CA PRO A 199 5.94 -8.59 -4.15
C PRO A 199 5.01 -9.79 -4.35
N LEU A 200 4.98 -10.31 -5.57
CA LEU A 200 4.31 -11.55 -5.93
C LEU A 200 5.36 -12.65 -6.17
N THR A 201 4.92 -13.85 -6.49
CA THR A 201 5.84 -14.99 -6.74
C THR A 201 6.78 -14.75 -7.93
N SER A 202 6.35 -14.03 -8.96
CA SER A 202 7.11 -13.85 -10.22
C SER A 202 7.27 -12.40 -10.69
N ALA A 203 6.66 -11.45 -9.99
CA ALA A 203 6.62 -10.04 -10.36
C ALA A 203 6.52 -9.16 -9.11
N MET A 204 6.90 -7.89 -9.25
CA MET A 204 6.51 -6.84 -8.31
C MET A 204 5.29 -6.13 -8.88
N ARG A 205 4.24 -5.95 -8.08
CA ARG A 205 3.12 -5.08 -8.38
C ARG A 205 3.41 -3.69 -7.81
N PHE A 206 3.23 -2.66 -8.63
CA PHE A 206 3.35 -1.26 -8.24
C PHE A 206 1.97 -0.61 -8.29
N PHE A 207 1.57 0.07 -7.24
CA PHE A 207 0.32 0.81 -7.17
C PHE A 207 0.61 2.28 -7.48
N ILE A 208 -0.15 2.84 -8.42
CA ILE A 208 -0.12 4.25 -8.76
C ILE A 208 -1.33 4.90 -8.14
N SER A 209 -1.08 5.88 -7.29
CA SER A 209 -2.12 6.65 -6.60
C SER A 209 -3.27 7.10 -7.50
N ARG A 210 -4.47 7.05 -6.92
CA ARG A 210 -5.74 7.50 -7.52
C ARG A 210 -5.69 8.95 -7.98
N CYS A 211 -6.63 9.30 -8.86
CA CYS A 211 -6.74 10.66 -9.39
C CYS A 211 -7.58 11.56 -8.48
N ALA A 212 -8.60 11.02 -7.84
CA ALA A 212 -9.44 11.79 -6.94
C ALA A 212 -8.71 12.17 -5.65
N ALA A 213 -9.08 13.32 -5.12
CA ALA A 213 -8.90 13.64 -3.71
C ALA A 213 -9.99 12.96 -2.87
N HIS A 214 -9.90 13.10 -1.55
CA HIS A 214 -10.94 12.58 -0.66
C HIS A 214 -12.35 13.13 -0.98
N VAL A 215 -12.44 14.44 -1.25
CA VAL A 215 -13.72 15.15 -1.46
C VAL A 215 -14.51 14.73 -2.70
N ASN A 216 -13.86 14.09 -3.67
CA ASN A 216 -14.45 13.64 -4.92
C ASN A 216 -14.15 12.16 -5.20
N GLN A 217 -13.84 11.39 -4.15
CA GLN A 217 -13.52 9.97 -4.26
C GLN A 217 -14.65 9.15 -4.89
N ASN A 218 -15.90 9.54 -4.68
CA ASN A 218 -17.07 8.91 -5.28
C ASN A 218 -17.13 9.01 -6.82
N LEU A 219 -16.34 9.91 -7.44
CA LEU A 219 -16.22 10.02 -8.88
C LEU A 219 -15.13 9.11 -9.48
N ASP A 220 -14.22 8.61 -8.64
CA ASP A 220 -13.09 7.77 -9.07
C ASP A 220 -13.56 6.31 -9.19
N GLU A 221 -13.86 5.90 -10.42
CA GLU A 221 -14.21 4.51 -10.75
C GLU A 221 -12.99 3.59 -10.97
N LEU A 222 -11.76 4.14 -10.98
CA LEU A 222 -10.55 3.37 -11.30
C LEU A 222 -9.71 3.01 -10.07
N ASP A 223 -9.87 3.76 -8.97
CA ASP A 223 -9.07 3.59 -7.76
C ASP A 223 -7.55 3.72 -8.06
N PRO A 224 -6.63 3.41 -7.14
CA PRO A 224 -5.23 3.27 -7.51
C PRO A 224 -5.05 2.18 -8.59
N LEU A 225 -4.44 2.55 -9.71
CA LEU A 225 -4.12 1.60 -10.78
C LEU A 225 -2.87 0.82 -10.42
N SER A 226 -2.89 -0.51 -10.59
CA SER A 226 -1.73 -1.34 -10.32
C SER A 226 -1.14 -1.99 -11.58
N PHE A 227 0.19 -2.12 -11.62
CA PHE A 227 0.90 -2.72 -12.73
C PHE A 227 1.95 -3.71 -12.24
N GLU A 228 1.90 -4.92 -12.81
CA GLU A 228 2.89 -5.96 -12.52
C GLU A 228 4.06 -5.90 -13.50
N LEU A 229 5.27 -5.97 -12.94
CA LEU A 229 6.52 -6.07 -13.69
C LEU A 229 7.28 -7.32 -13.27
N PRO A 230 7.60 -8.23 -14.22
CA PRO A 230 8.31 -9.46 -13.91
C PRO A 230 9.67 -9.21 -13.30
N TYR A 231 10.09 -10.05 -12.36
CA TYR A 231 11.41 -9.92 -11.74
C TYR A 231 12.57 -10.05 -12.74
N GLY A 232 12.39 -10.82 -13.82
CA GLY A 232 13.37 -10.89 -14.90
C GLY A 232 13.65 -9.54 -15.57
N TRP A 233 12.65 -8.67 -15.66
CA TRP A 233 12.82 -7.30 -16.15
C TRP A 233 13.44 -6.40 -15.06
N LEU A 234 12.94 -6.49 -13.82
CA LEU A 234 13.40 -5.68 -12.70
C LEU A 234 14.87 -5.95 -12.31
N ALA A 235 15.36 -7.16 -12.53
CA ALA A 235 16.71 -7.57 -12.13
C ALA A 235 17.83 -6.66 -12.68
N ALA A 236 17.62 -6.05 -13.86
CA ALA A 236 18.58 -5.11 -14.44
C ALA A 236 18.63 -3.76 -13.70
N TYR A 237 17.54 -3.39 -13.02
CA TYR A 237 17.28 -2.07 -12.46
C TYR A 237 17.38 -2.01 -10.94
N LEU A 238 17.17 -3.16 -10.28
CA LEU A 238 17.33 -3.33 -8.84
C LEU A 238 18.75 -3.00 -8.38
N ARG A 239 18.84 -2.45 -7.17
CA ARG A 239 20.13 -2.28 -6.47
C ARG A 239 20.83 -3.64 -6.33
N PRO A 240 22.16 -3.72 -6.55
CA PRO A 240 22.89 -4.99 -6.59
C PRO A 240 22.62 -5.93 -5.42
N GLU A 241 22.54 -5.38 -4.21
CA GLU A 241 22.31 -6.08 -2.95
C GLU A 241 20.90 -6.68 -2.80
N LEU A 242 19.91 -6.15 -3.54
CA LEU A 242 18.52 -6.62 -3.52
C LEU A 242 18.22 -7.62 -4.64
N ARG A 243 19.08 -7.72 -5.67
CA ARG A 243 18.85 -8.61 -6.82
C ARG A 243 18.71 -10.08 -6.47
N SER A 244 19.24 -10.54 -5.33
CA SER A 244 19.08 -11.92 -4.89
C SER A 244 17.77 -12.20 -4.16
N LEU A 245 17.07 -11.15 -3.70
CA LEU A 245 15.77 -11.30 -3.02
C LEU A 245 14.68 -11.74 -4.00
N PHE A 246 14.73 -11.19 -5.22
CA PHE A 246 13.68 -11.30 -6.22
C PHE A 246 14.06 -12.24 -7.38
N ARG A 247 14.58 -13.43 -7.07
CA ARG A 247 14.97 -14.46 -8.05
C ARG A 247 14.09 -15.70 -8.00
#